data_AF-A0A919K0G7-F1
#
_entry.id   AF-A0A919K0G7-F1
#
_cell.length_a   1.000
_cell.length_b   1.000
_cell.length_c   1.000
_cell.angle_alpha   90.00
_cell.angle_beta   90.00
_cell.angle_gamma   90.00
#
_symmetry.space_group_name_H-M   'P 1'
#
loop_
_entity.id
_entity.type
_entity.pdbx_description
1 polymer ?
#
loop_
_entity_poly.entity_id
_entity_poly.type
_entity_poly.pdbx_seq_one_letter_code
_entity_poly.pdbx_strand_id
1 'polypeptide(L)'
;MYWRRLAGVGVAAAVVFGVVAALPAEVGTPPVQARAVQFTESGGFLEIRIKDPAADPERYRREIAERGLDITLKLAPAPAEQVGRVIFTEESVPGVRALETPGHCTANGNCSVGIRVPLTYRGTAVIVFGRQAGPGEEVEGGDTGLARRMIGKTVGEVRAGGKSLAYRSVPGAADLPAAAVPDDWFVLDAATGTGGLLIIWVSADRDYTAPPRTR
;
A
#
# COMPACT_ATOMS: atom_id res chain seq x y z
N MET A 1 -11.87 100.68 -34.12
CA MET A 1 -11.56 101.38 -32.85
C MET A 1 -12.33 100.67 -31.74
N TYR A 2 -11.74 100.55 -30.54
CA TYR A 2 -12.17 99.76 -29.35
C TYR A 2 -11.82 98.26 -29.37
N TRP A 3 -10.71 97.84 -28.73
CA TRP A 3 -10.53 97.41 -27.31
C TRP A 3 -10.81 95.89 -27.19
N ARG A 4 -10.08 95.03 -26.47
CA ARG A 4 -9.14 95.13 -25.35
C ARG A 4 -8.48 93.73 -25.15
N ARG A 5 -7.41 93.69 -24.35
CA ARG A 5 -6.51 92.56 -24.01
C ARG A 5 -7.18 91.37 -23.31
N LEU A 6 -6.47 90.22 -23.27
CA LEU A 6 -6.15 89.32 -22.12
C LEU A 6 -5.44 88.06 -22.68
N ALA A 7 -4.11 87.91 -22.58
CA ALA A 7 -3.35 87.23 -21.51
C ALA A 7 -3.93 85.87 -21.07
N GLY A 8 -3.17 84.77 -21.23
CA GLY A 8 -3.47 83.53 -20.53
C GLY A 8 -2.75 82.25 -20.98
N VAL A 9 -1.66 81.93 -20.26
CA VAL A 9 -1.23 80.58 -19.84
C VAL A 9 -0.70 79.61 -20.91
N GLY A 10 0.62 79.41 -20.90
CA GLY A 10 1.26 78.24 -21.50
C GLY A 10 1.13 77.01 -20.61
N VAL A 11 0.81 75.87 -21.21
CA VAL A 11 0.89 74.54 -20.58
C VAL A 11 1.96 73.75 -21.32
N ALA A 12 3.08 73.50 -20.65
CA ALA A 12 4.10 72.56 -21.11
C ALA A 12 3.65 71.14 -20.75
N ALA A 13 3.37 70.31 -21.75
CA ALA A 13 3.12 68.89 -21.58
C ALA A 13 4.45 68.13 -21.65
N ALA A 14 4.93 67.63 -20.52
CA ALA A 14 6.07 66.71 -20.45
C ALA A 14 5.58 65.27 -20.74
N VAL A 15 6.06 64.69 -21.84
CA VAL A 15 5.86 63.28 -22.20
C VAL A 15 6.86 62.44 -21.41
N VAL A 16 6.39 61.66 -20.43
CA VAL A 16 7.22 60.68 -19.73
C VAL A 16 7.20 59.37 -20.53
N PHE A 17 8.32 59.03 -21.15
CA PHE A 17 8.55 57.69 -21.71
C PHE A 17 8.75 56.69 -20.54
N GLY A 18 7.79 55.80 -20.35
CA GLY A 18 7.90 54.69 -19.41
C GLY A 18 8.78 53.57 -19.98
N VAL A 19 9.93 53.33 -19.35
CA VAL A 19 10.74 52.13 -19.57
C VAL A 19 10.06 50.97 -18.86
N VAL A 20 9.48 50.03 -19.62
CA VAL A 20 8.96 48.77 -19.07
C VAL A 20 10.17 47.87 -18.78
N ALA A 21 10.53 47.75 -17.51
CA ALA A 21 11.51 46.77 -17.06
C ALA A 21 10.93 45.36 -17.24
N ALA A 22 11.53 44.56 -18.12
CA ALA A 22 11.27 43.14 -18.23
C ALA A 22 11.79 42.45 -16.96
N LEU A 23 10.89 42.08 -16.05
CA LEU A 23 11.22 41.17 -14.96
C LEU A 23 11.42 39.77 -15.54
N PRO A 24 12.45 39.02 -15.16
CA PRO A 24 12.55 37.62 -15.52
C PRO A 24 11.38 36.87 -14.89
N ALA A 25 10.61 36.16 -15.72
CA ALA A 25 9.60 35.23 -15.24
C ALA A 25 10.31 34.17 -14.38
N GLU A 26 10.03 34.19 -13.08
CA GLU A 26 10.44 33.09 -12.21
C GLU A 26 9.76 31.82 -12.74
N VAL A 27 10.56 30.94 -13.33
CA VAL A 27 10.14 29.60 -13.73
C VAL A 27 9.78 28.90 -12.43
N GLY A 28 8.49 28.94 -12.08
CA GLY A 28 7.97 28.27 -10.91
C GLY A 28 8.37 26.80 -10.97
N THR A 29 9.19 26.36 -10.01
CA THR A 29 9.50 24.96 -9.82
C THR A 29 8.16 24.19 -9.82
N PRO A 30 7.98 23.18 -10.69
CA PRO A 30 6.74 22.41 -10.68
C PRO A 30 6.52 21.89 -9.25
N PRO A 31 5.28 21.88 -8.75
CA PRO A 31 5.01 21.44 -7.40
C PRO A 31 5.55 20.02 -7.23
N VAL A 32 6.47 19.83 -6.26
CA VAL A 32 6.94 18.50 -5.87
C VAL A 32 5.72 17.74 -5.38
N GLN A 33 5.23 16.80 -6.19
CA GLN A 33 4.11 15.96 -5.77
C GLN A 33 4.50 15.18 -4.52
N ALA A 34 3.73 15.33 -3.43
CA ALA A 34 3.96 14.60 -2.19
C ALA A 34 3.91 13.09 -2.48
N ARG A 35 4.98 12.36 -2.12
CA ARG A 35 5.13 10.92 -2.42
C ARG A 35 3.95 10.12 -1.86
N ALA A 36 3.48 9.15 -2.62
CA ALA A 36 2.40 8.25 -2.17
C ALA A 36 2.91 7.28 -1.10
N VAL A 37 4.22 7.00 -1.12
CA VAL A 37 4.91 6.12 -0.18
C VAL A 37 6.05 6.86 0.52
N GLN A 38 6.18 6.65 1.82
CA GLN A 38 7.37 7.02 2.58
C GLN A 38 8.29 5.81 2.72
N PHE A 39 9.55 6.03 2.39
CA PHE A 39 10.63 5.08 2.57
C PHE A 39 11.53 5.55 3.71
N THR A 40 11.94 4.63 4.58
CA THR A 40 12.92 4.91 5.63
C THR A 40 13.84 3.71 5.77
N GLU A 41 15.14 3.91 5.60
CA GLU A 41 16.12 2.86 5.85
C GLU A 41 16.47 2.82 7.33
N SER A 42 16.40 1.65 7.95
CA SER A 42 16.73 1.44 9.35
C SER A 42 17.17 0.00 9.59
N GLY A 43 18.36 -0.18 10.20
CA GLY A 43 18.83 -1.48 10.66
C GLY A 43 18.94 -2.57 9.57
N GLY A 44 19.25 -2.21 8.32
CA GLY A 44 19.33 -3.15 7.19
C GLY A 44 17.98 -3.48 6.53
N PHE A 45 16.92 -2.75 6.90
CA PHE A 45 15.59 -2.85 6.32
C PHE A 45 15.20 -1.53 5.64
N LEU A 46 14.42 -1.65 4.57
CA LEU A 46 13.62 -0.57 4.00
C LEU A 46 12.23 -0.65 4.61
N GLU A 47 11.86 0.35 5.41
CA GLU A 47 10.50 0.54 5.89
C GLU A 47 9.69 1.30 4.84
N ILE A 48 8.51 0.77 4.53
CA ILE A 48 7.60 1.27 3.52
C ILE A 48 6.27 1.60 4.22
N ARG A 49 5.87 2.87 4.23
CA ARG A 49 4.60 3.34 4.79
C ARG A 49 3.78 4.05 3.72
N ILE A 50 2.50 3.74 3.60
CA ILE A 50 1.60 4.49 2.72
C ILE A 50 1.33 5.87 3.34
N LYS A 51 1.44 6.91 2.52
CA LYS A 51 1.10 8.30 2.89
C LYS A 51 -0.22 8.75 2.30
N ASP A 52 -0.50 8.31 1.09
CA ASP A 52 -1.73 8.59 0.40
C ASP A 52 -2.35 7.27 -0.05
N PRO A 53 -3.35 6.71 0.66
CA PRO A 53 -4.02 5.47 0.28
C PRO A 53 -5.01 5.67 -0.88
N ALA A 54 -5.15 6.88 -1.42
CA ALA A 54 -5.99 7.16 -2.59
C ALA A 54 -5.16 7.40 -3.86
N ALA A 55 -3.82 7.30 -3.79
CA ALA A 55 -2.98 7.43 -4.96
C ALA A 55 -3.17 6.28 -5.96
N ASP A 56 -2.87 6.58 -7.22
CA ASP A 56 -2.90 5.62 -8.34
C ASP A 56 -2.00 4.40 -8.04
N PRO A 57 -2.49 3.16 -8.18
CA PRO A 57 -1.69 1.94 -8.03
C PRO A 57 -0.36 1.94 -8.80
N GLU A 58 -0.33 2.48 -10.01
CA GLU A 58 0.89 2.56 -10.83
C GLU A 58 1.93 3.52 -10.23
N ARG A 59 1.49 4.49 -9.43
CA ARG A 59 2.38 5.38 -8.69
C ARG A 59 3.13 4.62 -7.59
N TYR A 60 2.46 3.76 -6.83
CA TYR A 60 3.14 2.95 -5.82
C TYR A 60 4.16 2.02 -6.47
N ARG A 61 3.77 1.35 -7.56
CA ARG A 61 4.65 0.42 -8.28
C ARG A 61 5.91 1.13 -8.77
N ARG A 62 5.78 2.32 -9.34
CA ARG A 62 6.90 3.14 -9.78
C ARG A 62 7.81 3.55 -8.61
N GLU A 63 7.23 4.11 -7.54
CA GLU A 63 8.01 4.59 -6.38
C GLU A 63 8.74 3.43 -5.65
N ILE A 64 8.18 2.21 -5.66
CA ILE A 64 8.81 1.00 -5.09
C ILE A 64 9.89 0.44 -6.04
N ALA A 65 9.63 0.39 -7.35
CA ALA A 65 10.59 -0.11 -8.34
C ALA A 65 11.86 0.77 -8.42
N GLU A 66 11.74 2.08 -8.17
CA GLU A 66 12.89 2.99 -7.99
C GLU A 66 13.86 2.55 -6.86
N ARG A 67 13.40 1.68 -5.95
CA ARG A 67 14.20 1.09 -4.86
C ARG A 67 14.75 -0.30 -5.18
N GLY A 68 14.57 -0.79 -6.41
CA GLY A 68 15.05 -2.10 -6.84
C GLY A 68 14.32 -3.28 -6.20
N LEU A 69 13.13 -3.04 -5.64
CA LEU A 69 12.27 -4.07 -5.06
C LEU A 69 11.21 -4.50 -6.06
N ASP A 70 11.01 -5.82 -6.19
CA ASP A 70 9.90 -6.39 -6.96
C ASP A 70 8.69 -6.62 -6.05
N ILE A 71 8.11 -5.53 -5.55
CA ILE A 71 6.95 -5.57 -4.65
C ILE A 71 5.79 -4.83 -5.30
N THR A 72 4.67 -5.52 -5.44
CA THR A 72 3.42 -4.95 -5.94
C THR A 72 2.56 -4.53 -4.74
N LEU A 73 2.30 -3.23 -4.64
CA LEU A 73 1.34 -2.69 -3.67
C LEU A 73 -0.03 -2.58 -4.33
N LYS A 74 -1.07 -3.10 -3.66
CA LYS A 74 -2.47 -2.98 -4.05
C LYS A 74 -3.28 -2.32 -2.95
N LEU A 75 -4.43 -1.79 -3.35
CA LEU A 75 -5.45 -1.26 -2.45
C LEU A 75 -6.73 -2.05 -2.66
N ALA A 76 -7.38 -2.44 -1.56
CA ALA A 76 -8.68 -3.07 -1.62
C ALA A 76 -9.64 -2.44 -0.59
N PRO A 77 -10.95 -2.39 -0.89
CA PRO A 77 -11.96 -2.00 0.08
C PRO A 77 -11.80 -2.86 1.34
N ALA A 78 -11.79 -2.26 2.52
CA ALA A 78 -11.60 -2.99 3.76
C ALA A 78 -12.59 -2.55 4.84
N PRO A 79 -12.82 -3.37 5.89
CA PRO A 79 -13.54 -2.94 7.08
C PRO A 79 -12.93 -1.66 7.67
N ALA A 80 -13.74 -0.82 8.32
CA ALA A 80 -13.31 0.49 8.82
C ALA A 80 -12.08 0.41 9.73
N GLU A 81 -11.99 -0.64 10.55
CA GLU A 81 -10.88 -0.92 11.44
C GLU A 81 -9.60 -1.39 10.72
N GLN A 82 -9.67 -1.69 9.42
CA GLN A 82 -8.55 -2.16 8.58
C GLN A 82 -8.12 -1.12 7.53
N VAL A 83 -8.79 0.03 7.44
CA VAL A 83 -8.39 1.12 6.54
C VAL A 83 -7.00 1.65 6.94
N GLY A 84 -6.13 1.82 5.95
CA GLY A 84 -4.75 2.25 6.11
C GLY A 84 -3.81 1.18 6.66
N ARG A 85 -4.27 -0.08 6.79
CA ARG A 85 -3.49 -1.20 7.32
C ARG A 85 -3.21 -2.25 6.24
N VAL A 86 -2.16 -3.04 6.42
CA VAL A 86 -1.91 -4.22 5.59
C VAL A 86 -2.96 -5.28 5.92
N ILE A 87 -3.78 -5.65 4.93
CA ILE A 87 -4.85 -6.65 5.09
C ILE A 87 -4.50 -8.00 4.46
N PHE A 88 -3.53 -8.01 3.55
CA PHE A 88 -3.04 -9.22 2.89
C PHE A 88 -1.57 -9.07 2.54
N THR A 89 -0.80 -10.14 2.68
CA THR A 89 0.60 -10.24 2.28
C THR A 89 0.81 -11.61 1.67
N GLU A 90 1.37 -11.61 0.47
CA GLU A 90 1.83 -12.82 -0.18
C GLU A 90 3.26 -12.59 -0.65
N GLU A 91 4.14 -13.52 -0.33
CA GLU A 91 5.56 -13.44 -0.65
C GLU A 91 6.04 -14.74 -1.29
N SER A 92 6.86 -14.62 -2.33
CA SER A 92 7.47 -15.78 -3.01
C SER A 92 8.57 -16.44 -2.18
N VAL A 93 9.23 -15.66 -1.31
CA VAL A 93 10.19 -16.13 -0.30
C VAL A 93 9.97 -15.35 0.99
N PRO A 94 10.17 -15.97 2.17
CA PRO A 94 9.96 -15.24 3.40
C PRO A 94 10.94 -14.09 3.62
N GLY A 95 10.44 -12.94 4.08
CA GLY A 95 11.30 -11.85 4.49
C GLY A 95 10.59 -10.53 4.77
N VAL A 96 9.41 -10.31 4.19
CA VAL A 96 8.62 -9.12 4.43
C VAL A 96 7.99 -9.22 5.82
N ARG A 97 8.12 -8.17 6.64
CA ARG A 97 7.47 -8.14 7.96
C ARG A 97 6.56 -6.96 8.08
N ALA A 98 5.47 -7.13 8.84
CA ALA A 98 4.62 -6.04 9.25
C ALA A 98 5.41 -4.97 10.01
N LEU A 99 5.08 -3.71 9.74
CA LEU A 99 5.55 -2.56 10.49
C LEU A 99 4.40 -2.02 11.33
N GLU A 100 4.39 -2.38 12.61
CA GLU A 100 3.35 -1.96 13.55
C GLU A 100 3.60 -0.54 14.08
N THR A 101 2.53 0.21 14.31
CA THR A 101 2.61 1.48 15.06
C THR A 101 2.64 1.19 16.55
N PRO A 102 3.66 1.64 17.31
CA PRO A 102 3.68 1.52 18.76
C PRO A 102 2.46 2.18 19.42
N GLY A 103 1.84 1.50 20.38
CA GLY A 103 0.80 2.09 21.26
C GLY A 103 -0.63 2.16 20.72
N HIS A 104 -0.86 1.88 19.43
CA HIS A 104 -2.19 1.95 18.80
C HIS A 104 -2.76 0.59 18.38
N CYS A 105 -2.14 -0.50 18.83
CA CYS A 105 -2.57 -1.85 18.51
C CYS A 105 -3.58 -2.42 19.50
N THR A 106 -4.73 -2.86 18.99
CA THR A 106 -5.62 -3.75 19.75
C THR A 106 -5.00 -5.15 19.82
N ALA A 107 -5.31 -5.90 20.88
CA ALA A 107 -4.76 -7.24 21.15
C ALA A 107 -4.98 -8.26 20.01
N ASN A 108 -5.89 -7.97 19.08
CA ASN A 108 -6.21 -8.83 17.95
C ASN A 108 -5.21 -8.71 16.78
N GLY A 109 -4.22 -7.81 16.85
CA GLY A 109 -3.13 -7.68 15.88
C GLY A 109 -3.61 -7.42 14.45
N ASN A 110 -3.66 -6.16 14.03
CA ASN A 110 -3.83 -5.77 12.62
C ASN A 110 -3.52 -4.28 12.43
N CYS A 111 -2.39 -3.81 12.96
CA CYS A 111 -2.04 -2.38 13.00
C CYS A 111 -0.71 -2.13 12.29
N SER A 112 -0.41 -3.05 11.37
CA SER A 112 0.59 -2.92 10.33
C SER A 112 0.23 -1.71 9.49
N VAL A 113 0.88 -0.58 9.75
CA VAL A 113 0.74 0.67 8.96
C VAL A 113 1.72 0.71 7.79
N GLY A 114 2.45 -0.37 7.60
CA GLY A 114 3.51 -0.49 6.63
C GLY A 114 4.12 -1.88 6.67
N ILE A 115 5.20 -2.00 5.93
CA ILE A 115 6.04 -3.20 5.89
C ILE A 115 7.50 -2.81 6.06
N ARG A 116 8.30 -3.74 6.55
CA ARG A 116 9.77 -3.68 6.53
C ARG A 116 10.28 -4.81 5.66
N VAL A 117 11.13 -4.45 4.71
CA VAL A 117 11.69 -5.37 3.73
C VAL A 117 13.21 -5.38 3.90
N PRO A 118 13.87 -6.53 4.02
CA PRO A 118 15.34 -6.56 4.03
C PRO A 118 15.90 -5.89 2.77
N LEU A 119 16.96 -5.10 2.90
CA LEU A 119 17.62 -4.51 1.72
C LEU A 119 18.19 -5.56 0.76
N THR A 120 18.37 -6.79 1.25
CA THR A 120 18.83 -7.96 0.48
C THR A 120 17.68 -8.80 -0.06
N TYR A 121 16.42 -8.37 0.06
CA TYR A 121 15.28 -9.14 -0.42
C TYR A 121 15.31 -9.30 -1.94
N ARG A 122 15.25 -10.55 -2.42
CA ARG A 122 15.31 -10.91 -3.85
C ARG A 122 14.04 -11.59 -4.35
N GLY A 123 13.04 -11.75 -3.49
CA GLY A 123 11.76 -12.30 -3.89
C GLY A 123 10.84 -11.26 -4.50
N THR A 124 9.70 -11.73 -4.97
CA THR A 124 8.53 -10.91 -5.24
C THR A 124 7.57 -10.93 -4.05
N ALA A 125 6.79 -9.86 -3.88
CA ALA A 125 5.69 -9.85 -2.91
C ALA A 125 4.50 -9.03 -3.42
N VAL A 126 3.29 -9.44 -3.03
CA VAL A 126 2.04 -8.69 -3.20
C VAL A 126 1.56 -8.26 -1.82
N ILE A 127 1.43 -6.95 -1.63
CA ILE A 127 1.01 -6.35 -0.36
C ILE A 127 -0.28 -5.57 -0.62
N VAL A 128 -1.35 -5.95 0.08
CA VAL A 128 -2.64 -5.26 -0.05
C VAL A 128 -2.87 -4.43 1.20
N PHE A 129 -3.11 -3.15 0.99
CA PHE A 129 -3.57 -2.24 2.04
C PHE A 129 -5.08 -2.00 1.93
N GLY A 130 -5.72 -1.91 3.09
CA GLY A 130 -7.11 -1.53 3.17
C GLY A 130 -7.31 -0.06 2.81
N ARG A 131 -8.19 0.23 1.87
CA ARG A 131 -8.75 1.56 1.64
C ARG A 131 -10.20 1.60 2.12
N GLN A 132 -10.73 2.81 2.26
CA GLN A 132 -12.15 2.99 2.51
C GLN A 132 -12.96 2.37 1.36
N ALA A 133 -13.97 1.58 1.71
CA ALA A 133 -14.92 1.03 0.76
C ALA A 133 -15.86 2.14 0.24
N GLY A 134 -16.08 2.14 -1.07
CA GLY A 134 -17.12 2.91 -1.72
C GLY A 134 -18.50 2.28 -1.53
N PRO A 135 -19.59 3.00 -1.86
CA PRO A 135 -20.94 2.47 -1.75
C PRO A 135 -21.12 1.18 -2.57
N GLY A 136 -21.55 0.10 -1.90
CA GLY A 136 -21.82 -1.19 -2.54
C GLY A 136 -20.59 -2.05 -2.86
N GLU A 137 -19.37 -1.62 -2.52
CA GLU A 137 -18.18 -2.45 -2.67
C GLU A 137 -18.14 -3.56 -1.59
N GLU A 138 -17.79 -4.77 -2.01
CA GLU A 138 -17.45 -5.83 -1.06
C GLU A 138 -16.07 -5.57 -0.46
N VAL A 139 -15.97 -5.78 0.85
CA VAL A 139 -14.70 -5.63 1.57
C VAL A 139 -13.85 -6.90 1.46
N GLU A 140 -12.55 -6.70 1.29
CA GLU A 140 -11.49 -7.69 1.44
C GLU A 140 -10.88 -7.59 2.85
N GLY A 141 -10.35 -8.69 3.36
CA GLY A 141 -9.98 -8.78 4.78
C GLY A 141 -11.14 -9.26 5.64
N GLY A 142 -10.95 -9.21 6.96
CA GLY A 142 -11.96 -9.67 7.92
C GLY A 142 -11.37 -10.15 9.24
N ASP A 143 -12.01 -11.13 9.89
CA ASP A 143 -11.57 -11.68 11.18
C ASP A 143 -10.22 -12.39 11.05
N THR A 144 -9.13 -11.65 11.22
CA THR A 144 -7.77 -12.17 11.24
C THR A 144 -7.55 -13.14 12.40
N GLY A 145 -8.34 -13.03 13.48
CA GLY A 145 -8.35 -13.98 14.57
C GLY A 145 -8.89 -15.34 14.14
N LEU A 146 -9.94 -15.37 13.31
CA LEU A 146 -10.44 -16.61 12.71
C LEU A 146 -9.38 -17.29 11.85
N ALA A 147 -8.76 -16.53 10.94
CA ALA A 147 -7.70 -17.06 10.09
C ALA A 147 -6.54 -17.64 10.93
N ARG A 148 -6.03 -16.90 11.93
CA ARG A 148 -4.96 -17.37 12.81
C ARG A 148 -5.30 -18.64 13.60
N ARG A 149 -6.57 -18.82 14.00
CA ARG A 149 -7.02 -20.04 14.70
C ARG A 149 -6.99 -21.29 13.83
N MET A 150 -6.80 -21.17 12.52
CA MET A 150 -6.69 -22.29 11.59
C MET A 150 -5.25 -22.78 11.43
N ILE A 151 -4.27 -21.92 11.69
CA ILE A 151 -2.86 -22.26 11.53
C ILE A 151 -2.49 -23.43 12.45
N GLY A 152 -1.82 -24.44 11.88
CA GLY A 152 -1.39 -25.67 12.54
C GLY A 152 -2.44 -26.78 12.61
N LYS A 153 -3.68 -26.52 12.18
CA LYS A 153 -4.74 -27.55 12.05
C LYS A 153 -4.62 -28.33 10.76
N THR A 154 -5.30 -29.47 10.68
CA THR A 154 -5.45 -30.18 9.42
C THR A 154 -6.56 -29.56 8.56
N VAL A 155 -6.49 -29.80 7.26
CA VAL A 155 -7.50 -29.36 6.30
C VAL A 155 -8.88 -29.95 6.64
N GLY A 156 -8.93 -31.22 7.05
CA GLY A 156 -10.18 -31.87 7.46
C GLY A 156 -10.84 -31.18 8.66
N GLU A 157 -10.06 -30.78 9.67
CA GLU A 157 -10.55 -30.04 10.83
C GLU A 157 -11.14 -28.67 10.44
N VAL A 158 -10.50 -27.98 9.49
CA VAL A 158 -10.96 -26.66 9.02
C VAL A 158 -12.21 -26.79 8.15
N ARG A 159 -12.29 -27.80 7.27
CA ARG A 159 -13.46 -28.09 6.43
C ARG A 159 -14.71 -28.37 7.25
N ALA A 160 -14.57 -29.11 8.35
CA ALA A 160 -15.68 -29.41 9.25
C ALA A 160 -16.36 -28.14 9.83
N GLY A 161 -15.67 -27.00 9.83
CA GLY A 161 -16.21 -25.71 10.23
C GLY A 161 -17.19 -25.06 9.23
N GLY A 162 -17.39 -25.65 8.04
CA GLY A 162 -18.40 -25.22 7.06
C GLY A 162 -18.16 -23.84 6.45
N LYS A 163 -16.91 -23.38 6.38
CA LYS A 163 -16.55 -22.09 5.78
C LYS A 163 -16.24 -22.23 4.29
N SER A 164 -16.40 -21.15 3.54
CA SER A 164 -15.89 -21.05 2.18
C SER A 164 -14.36 -20.97 2.21
N LEU A 165 -13.70 -21.94 1.56
CA LEU A 165 -12.24 -22.09 1.58
C LEU A 165 -11.68 -22.02 0.15
N ALA A 166 -10.63 -21.24 -0.03
CA ALA A 166 -9.72 -21.31 -1.17
C ALA A 166 -8.36 -21.84 -0.69
N TYR A 167 -7.77 -22.75 -1.46
CA TYR A 167 -6.54 -23.43 -1.06
C TYR A 167 -5.37 -22.98 -1.93
N ARG A 168 -4.21 -22.82 -1.30
CA ARG A 168 -2.95 -22.54 -1.98
C ARG A 168 -1.84 -23.48 -1.53
N SER A 169 -1.01 -23.95 -2.45
CA SER A 169 0.12 -24.81 -2.11
C SER A 169 1.25 -24.04 -1.44
N VAL A 170 1.97 -24.72 -0.56
CA VAL A 170 3.29 -24.30 -0.10
C VAL A 170 4.33 -25.35 -0.54
N PRO A 171 5.49 -24.95 -1.09
CA PRO A 171 5.83 -23.59 -1.53
C PRO A 171 5.06 -23.10 -2.75
N GLY A 172 5.10 -21.78 -2.98
CA GLY A 172 4.75 -21.16 -4.26
C GLY A 172 3.36 -20.52 -4.35
N ALA A 173 2.48 -20.71 -3.35
CA ALA A 173 1.16 -20.10 -3.28
C ALA A 173 0.26 -20.38 -4.51
N ALA A 174 0.46 -21.51 -5.20
CA ALA A 174 -0.34 -21.84 -6.37
C ALA A 174 -1.76 -22.24 -5.93
N ASP A 175 -2.78 -21.72 -6.61
CA ASP A 175 -4.17 -22.09 -6.32
C ASP A 175 -4.40 -23.59 -6.55
N LEU A 176 -5.07 -24.23 -5.59
CA LEU A 176 -5.40 -25.65 -5.62
C LEU A 176 -6.92 -25.84 -5.67
N PRO A 177 -7.45 -26.71 -6.56
CA PRO A 177 -8.84 -27.10 -6.48
C PRO A 177 -9.09 -27.87 -5.18
N ALA A 178 -10.23 -27.65 -4.54
CA ALA A 178 -10.54 -28.23 -3.22
C ALA A 178 -10.40 -29.77 -3.21
N ALA A 179 -10.79 -30.45 -4.29
CA ALA A 179 -10.68 -31.90 -4.43
C ALA A 179 -9.23 -32.42 -4.46
N ALA A 180 -8.26 -31.58 -4.79
CA ALA A 180 -6.84 -31.95 -4.82
C ALA A 180 -6.13 -31.72 -3.48
N VAL A 181 -6.84 -31.24 -2.45
CA VAL A 181 -6.26 -31.01 -1.12
C VAL A 181 -6.75 -32.09 -0.15
N PRO A 182 -5.89 -33.02 0.26
CA PRO A 182 -6.21 -34.05 1.25
C PRO A 182 -6.56 -33.46 2.62
N ASP A 183 -7.39 -34.17 3.38
CA ASP A 183 -7.81 -33.75 4.72
C ASP A 183 -6.69 -33.79 5.76
N ASP A 184 -5.64 -34.58 5.52
CA ASP A 184 -4.49 -34.74 6.41
C ASP A 184 -3.37 -33.73 6.17
N TRP A 185 -3.50 -32.87 5.15
CA TRP A 185 -2.60 -31.73 4.97
C TRP A 185 -2.79 -30.70 6.07
N PHE A 186 -1.75 -29.91 6.32
CA PHE A 186 -1.70 -28.91 7.38
C PHE A 186 -1.88 -27.52 6.82
N VAL A 187 -2.62 -26.68 7.55
CA VAL A 187 -2.72 -25.25 7.30
C VAL A 187 -1.50 -24.56 7.90
N LEU A 188 -0.66 -23.99 7.04
CA LEU A 188 0.57 -23.30 7.43
C LEU A 188 0.37 -21.80 7.59
N ASP A 189 -0.56 -21.23 6.82
CA ASP A 189 -0.95 -19.83 6.93
C ASP A 189 -2.41 -19.65 6.48
N ALA A 190 -3.03 -18.54 6.88
CA ALA A 190 -4.41 -18.24 6.55
C ALA A 190 -4.67 -16.73 6.51
N ALA A 191 -5.52 -16.32 5.57
CA ALA A 191 -6.01 -14.96 5.43
C ALA A 191 -7.51 -14.95 5.12
N THR A 192 -8.16 -13.82 5.37
CA THR A 192 -9.55 -13.58 4.97
C THR A 192 -9.54 -12.72 3.71
N GLY A 193 -10.05 -13.25 2.61
CA GLY A 193 -10.28 -12.53 1.36
C GLY A 193 -11.68 -11.94 1.27
N THR A 194 -12.06 -11.52 0.07
CA THR A 194 -13.36 -10.87 -0.21
C THR A 194 -14.55 -11.77 0.12
N GLY A 195 -15.61 -11.17 0.64
CA GLY A 195 -16.86 -11.87 0.96
C GLY A 195 -16.73 -12.88 2.10
N GLY A 196 -15.66 -12.79 2.91
CA GLY A 196 -15.39 -13.73 4.00
C GLY A 196 -14.84 -15.08 3.54
N LEU A 197 -14.39 -15.18 2.27
CA LEU A 197 -13.64 -16.34 1.78
C LEU A 197 -12.35 -16.48 2.58
N LEU A 198 -12.08 -17.65 3.13
CA LEU A 198 -10.81 -17.92 3.79
C LEU A 198 -9.83 -18.51 2.78
N ILE A 199 -8.70 -17.85 2.62
CA ILE A 199 -7.59 -18.31 1.80
C ILE A 199 -6.62 -19.01 2.75
N ILE A 200 -6.37 -20.29 2.53
CA ILE A 200 -5.49 -21.11 3.38
C ILE A 200 -4.35 -21.69 2.57
N TRP A 201 -3.13 -21.52 3.09
CA TRP A 201 -1.92 -22.09 2.54
C TRP A 201 -1.66 -23.44 3.20
N VAL A 202 -1.53 -24.47 2.39
CA VAL A 202 -1.53 -25.85 2.83
C VAL A 202 -0.32 -26.63 2.33
N SER A 203 0.11 -27.60 3.13
CA SER A 203 1.21 -28.50 2.81
C SER A 203 0.98 -29.88 3.42
N ALA A 204 1.51 -30.92 2.76
CA ALA A 204 1.62 -32.24 3.36
C ALA A 204 2.62 -32.26 4.54
N ASP A 205 3.60 -31.36 4.51
CA ASP A 205 4.61 -31.18 5.56
C ASP A 205 4.17 -30.08 6.53
N ARG A 206 3.83 -30.49 7.77
CA ARG A 206 3.42 -29.60 8.87
C ARG A 206 4.50 -28.60 9.24
N ASP A 207 5.73 -29.08 9.26
CA ASP A 207 6.88 -28.33 9.77
C ASP A 207 7.65 -27.71 8.61
N TYR A 208 6.98 -27.50 7.46
CA TYR A 208 7.57 -26.80 6.34
C TYR A 208 8.02 -25.40 6.81
N THR A 209 9.29 -25.33 7.13
CA THR A 209 10.02 -24.08 7.22
C THR A 209 10.57 -23.83 5.83
N ALA A 210 10.25 -22.68 5.24
CA ALA A 210 10.98 -22.26 4.05
C ALA A 210 12.48 -22.36 4.38
N PRO A 211 13.29 -23.02 3.53
CA PRO A 211 14.68 -23.30 3.86
C PRO A 211 15.40 -22.00 4.26
N PRO A 212 16.14 -21.95 5.38
CA PRO A 212 16.92 -20.77 5.76
C PRO A 212 17.95 -20.53 4.66
N ARG A 213 17.81 -19.42 3.93
CA ARG A 213 18.65 -19.17 2.75
C ARG A 213 19.88 -18.37 3.14
N THR A 214 21.02 -18.94 2.76
CA THR A 214 22.39 -18.40 2.90
C THR A 214 22.48 -16.96 2.41
N ARG A 215 23.28 -16.17 3.15
CA ARG A 215 23.54 -14.72 2.96
C ARG A 215 23.91 -14.34 1.54
#